data_AF-A0A0N9MUX5-F1
#
_entry.id   AF-A0A0N9MUX5-F1
#
_cell.length_a   1.000
_cell.length_b   1.000
_cell.length_c   1.000
_cell.angle_alpha   90.00
_cell.angle_beta   90.00
_cell.angle_gamma   90.00
#
_symmetry.space_group_name_H-M   'P 1'
#
loop_
_entity.id
_entity.type
_entity.pdbx_description
1 polymer ?
#
loop_
_entity_poly.entity_id
_entity_poly.type
_entity_poly.pdbx_seq_one_letter_code
_entity_poly.pdbx_strand_id
1 'polypeptide(L)'
;MPTSSRRRISAALGPASRGAGLLACAAAIALTTACGSDAPADDPSSTAAPTSQTPLPPPPTKGTVPWGADLNGFAQKEVRCDGGDIAVRMMWTGENRFVACRNLKGIRYLKAWTRAQPSSTSDTRRPFVAMRGEFFTDTPNSMQFTTSDGAKFDLGPTIVTIQWPKANGSRKTISTSYTTGAGWTRLD
;
A
#
# COMPACT_ATOMS: atom_id res chain seq x y z
N MET A 1 -29.98 8.85 -51.40
CA MET A 1 -29.38 7.68 -52.07
C MET A 1 -28.46 6.97 -51.08
N PRO A 2 -28.78 5.74 -50.64
CA PRO A 2 -27.98 5.02 -49.65
C PRO A 2 -27.00 4.07 -50.32
N THR A 3 -25.70 4.17 -50.02
CA THR A 3 -24.70 3.17 -50.40
C THR A 3 -24.42 2.26 -49.22
N SER A 4 -25.05 1.10 -49.29
CA SER A 4 -24.72 -0.12 -48.54
C SER A 4 -23.31 -0.59 -48.90
N SER A 5 -22.46 -0.89 -47.90
CA SER A 5 -21.28 -1.72 -48.12
C SER A 5 -21.08 -2.69 -46.97
N ARG A 6 -21.05 -3.97 -47.35
CA ARG A 6 -21.04 -5.17 -46.51
C ARG A 6 -19.63 -5.49 -45.99
N ARG A 7 -19.61 -6.04 -44.77
CA ARG A 7 -18.74 -7.08 -44.18
C ARG A 7 -17.37 -7.35 -44.85
N ARG A 8 -16.34 -7.40 -44.01
CA ARG A 8 -15.47 -8.59 -43.93
C ARG A 8 -15.19 -8.97 -42.48
N ILE A 9 -15.56 -10.21 -42.17
CA ILE A 9 -15.15 -10.99 -41.02
C ILE A 9 -13.73 -11.47 -41.32
N SER A 10 -12.82 -11.37 -40.36
CA SER A 10 -11.60 -12.18 -40.34
C SER A 10 -11.27 -12.49 -38.88
N ALA A 11 -11.68 -13.68 -38.48
CA ALA A 11 -11.16 -14.36 -37.30
C ALA A 11 -9.76 -14.87 -37.63
N ALA A 12 -8.80 -14.65 -36.74
CA ALA A 12 -7.54 -15.35 -36.75
C ALA A 12 -7.37 -16.04 -35.39
N LEU A 13 -7.65 -17.34 -35.37
CA LEU A 13 -7.10 -18.26 -34.37
C LEU A 13 -5.59 -18.33 -34.59
N GLY A 14 -4.82 -18.01 -33.55
CA GLY A 14 -3.38 -18.24 -33.48
C GLY A 14 -3.08 -19.22 -32.32
N PRO A 15 -2.25 -20.26 -32.52
CA PRO A 15 -2.18 -21.42 -31.64
C PRO A 15 -1.08 -21.37 -30.58
N ALA A 16 -1.14 -22.40 -29.72
CA ALA A 16 -0.05 -23.14 -29.10
C ALA A 16 0.64 -22.54 -27.86
N SER A 17 0.17 -23.05 -26.73
CA SER A 17 1.02 -23.38 -25.59
C SER A 17 2.22 -24.24 -26.03
N ARG A 18 3.39 -23.94 -25.45
CA ARG A 18 4.43 -24.88 -25.02
C ARG A 18 5.68 -24.10 -24.62
N GLY A 19 6.03 -24.20 -23.34
CA GLY A 19 7.25 -23.66 -22.77
C GLY A 19 7.51 -24.30 -21.42
N ALA A 20 7.64 -25.63 -21.40
CA ALA A 20 8.16 -26.38 -20.28
C ALA A 20 9.68 -26.15 -20.24
N GLY A 21 10.15 -25.45 -19.20
CA GLY A 21 11.56 -25.21 -18.92
C GLY A 21 11.95 -25.88 -17.60
N LEU A 22 12.87 -26.84 -17.72
CA LEU A 22 13.46 -27.64 -16.65
C LEU A 22 14.06 -26.82 -15.50
N LEU A 23 14.02 -27.37 -14.29
CA LEU A 23 15.23 -27.52 -13.47
C LEU A 23 15.02 -28.57 -12.37
N ALA A 24 15.98 -29.48 -12.34
CA ALA A 24 16.01 -30.69 -11.53
C ALA A 24 16.83 -30.50 -10.24
N CYS A 25 16.62 -31.45 -9.33
CA CYS A 25 17.59 -31.99 -8.37
C CYS A 25 18.21 -31.07 -7.31
N ALA A 26 17.75 -31.25 -6.08
CA ALA A 26 18.54 -31.50 -4.86
C ALA A 26 17.57 -31.41 -3.67
N ALA A 27 17.67 -32.11 -2.56
CA ALA A 27 18.40 -33.26 -2.09
C ALA A 27 17.71 -33.59 -0.74
N ALA A 28 17.67 -34.86 -0.37
CA ALA A 28 17.17 -35.32 0.92
C ALA A 28 18.08 -34.88 2.09
N ILE A 29 17.70 -35.29 3.31
CA ILE A 29 18.45 -35.31 4.59
C ILE A 29 18.10 -34.10 5.50
N ALA A 30 17.67 -34.22 6.76
CA ALA A 30 17.45 -35.34 7.68
C ALA A 30 16.38 -34.96 8.71
N LEU A 31 15.64 -35.97 9.17
CA LEU A 31 14.93 -35.94 10.45
C LEU A 31 15.96 -35.99 11.59
N THR A 32 15.86 -35.07 12.54
CA THR A 32 16.38 -35.28 13.90
C THR A 32 15.22 -35.19 14.88
N THR A 33 14.61 -36.35 15.12
CA THR A 33 13.84 -36.62 16.34
C THR A 33 14.83 -36.72 17.51
N ALA A 34 14.91 -35.68 18.34
CA ALA A 34 15.48 -35.80 19.67
C ALA A 34 14.33 -36.01 20.65
N CYS A 35 14.12 -37.27 21.00
CA CYS A 35 13.39 -37.70 22.19
C CYS A 35 14.33 -37.49 23.38
N GLY A 36 13.86 -36.76 24.39
CA GLY A 36 14.55 -36.58 25.66
C GLY A 36 13.53 -36.28 26.72
N SER A 37 13.11 -37.32 27.45
CA SER A 37 12.16 -37.26 28.56
C SER A 37 12.86 -37.04 29.89
N ASP A 38 12.12 -36.38 30.79
CA ASP A 38 12.06 -36.48 32.26
C ASP A 38 13.01 -35.66 33.18
N ALA A 39 12.39 -34.58 33.73
CA ALA A 39 12.19 -34.23 35.16
C ALA A 39 13.42 -33.90 36.06
N PRO A 40 13.30 -33.04 37.12
CA PRO A 40 12.09 -32.70 37.88
C PRO A 40 11.82 -31.19 38.09
N ALA A 41 10.68 -30.94 38.74
CA ALA A 41 10.17 -29.66 39.19
C ALA A 41 11.13 -28.91 40.12
N ASP A 42 11.31 -27.62 39.86
CA ASP A 42 11.62 -26.62 40.88
C ASP A 42 10.75 -25.39 40.62
N ASP A 43 9.72 -25.28 41.46
CA ASP A 43 8.97 -24.05 41.67
C ASP A 43 9.82 -23.17 42.59
N PRO A 44 10.16 -21.96 42.15
CA PRO A 44 9.93 -20.86 43.03
C PRO A 44 8.92 -19.95 42.36
N SER A 45 7.81 -19.74 43.06
CA SER A 45 6.94 -18.58 42.93
C SER A 45 7.78 -17.31 42.97
N SER A 46 8.37 -16.95 41.82
CA SER A 46 8.83 -15.63 41.53
C SER A 46 7.58 -14.83 41.26
N THR A 47 7.03 -14.26 42.33
CA THR A 47 6.14 -13.11 42.22
C THR A 47 6.99 -11.98 41.67
N ALA A 48 7.22 -12.02 40.35
CA ALA A 48 7.80 -10.91 39.62
C ALA A 48 6.80 -9.76 39.78
N ALA A 49 7.16 -8.81 40.65
CA ALA A 49 6.46 -7.55 40.74
C ALA A 49 6.28 -7.01 39.31
N PRO A 50 5.10 -6.46 38.96
CA PRO A 50 4.89 -5.91 37.63
C PRO A 50 5.96 -4.86 37.41
N THR A 51 6.92 -5.16 36.54
CA THR A 51 7.88 -4.19 36.06
C THR A 51 7.05 -3.09 35.44
N SER A 52 6.99 -1.95 36.14
CA SER A 52 6.39 -0.73 35.64
C SER A 52 7.16 -0.39 34.37
N GLN A 53 6.60 -0.78 33.22
CA GLN A 53 7.15 -0.43 31.93
C GLN A 53 6.95 1.07 31.80
N THR A 54 8.01 1.83 32.06
CA THR A 54 8.04 3.25 31.73
C THR A 54 7.70 3.37 30.26
N PRO A 55 6.61 4.09 29.89
CA PRO A 55 6.25 4.27 28.49
C PRO A 55 7.43 4.90 27.76
N LEU A 56 7.93 4.25 26.71
CA LEU A 56 8.91 4.86 25.82
C LEU A 56 8.31 6.14 25.23
N PRO A 57 9.08 7.24 25.15
CA PRO A 57 8.59 8.45 24.52
C PRO A 57 8.20 8.17 23.06
N PRO A 58 7.14 8.80 22.53
CA PRO A 58 6.76 8.63 21.15
C PRO A 58 7.91 9.07 20.24
N PRO A 59 8.07 8.45 19.06
CA PRO A 59 9.13 8.80 18.13
C PRO A 59 9.02 10.26 17.71
N PRO A 60 10.13 10.92 17.36
CA PRO A 60 10.10 12.29 16.87
C PRO A 60 9.23 12.37 15.62
N THR A 61 8.48 13.47 15.50
CA THR A 61 7.60 13.72 14.35
C THR A 61 7.81 15.13 13.82
N LYS A 62 7.46 15.33 12.55
CA LYS A 62 7.39 16.64 11.91
C LYS A 62 5.96 16.89 11.46
N GLY A 63 5.51 18.13 11.62
CA GLY A 63 4.17 18.56 11.23
C GLY A 63 3.12 18.22 12.29
N THR A 64 1.85 18.37 11.93
CA THR A 64 0.73 18.22 12.86
C THR A 64 -0.05 16.97 12.50
N VAL A 65 -0.28 16.10 13.49
CA VAL A 65 -1.16 14.94 13.31
C VAL A 65 -2.55 15.44 12.87
N PRO A 66 -3.10 14.94 11.75
CA PRO A 66 -4.42 15.36 11.31
C PRO A 66 -5.50 15.08 12.36
N TRP A 67 -6.55 15.90 12.38
CA TRP A 67 -7.69 15.67 13.27
C TRP A 67 -8.34 14.30 13.02
N GLY A 68 -8.60 13.55 14.09
CA GLY A 68 -9.14 12.19 14.02
C GLY A 68 -8.14 11.13 13.53
N ALA A 69 -6.85 11.44 13.50
CA ALA A 69 -5.77 10.48 13.27
C ALA A 69 -4.93 10.25 14.53
N ASP A 70 -4.19 9.15 14.54
CA ASP A 70 -3.18 8.83 15.54
C ASP A 70 -1.91 8.26 14.85
N LEU A 71 -1.02 7.65 15.63
CA LEU A 71 0.24 7.09 15.14
C LEU A 71 0.09 5.86 14.22
N ASN A 72 -1.14 5.36 14.03
CA ASN A 72 -1.50 4.23 13.18
C ASN A 72 -2.35 4.67 11.97
N GLY A 73 -2.46 5.98 11.71
CA GLY A 73 -3.19 6.54 10.57
C GLY A 73 -4.50 7.20 10.99
N PHE A 74 -5.38 7.43 10.01
CA PHE A 74 -6.68 8.01 10.29
C PHE A 74 -7.64 6.97 10.90
N ALA A 75 -8.65 7.41 11.62
CA ALA A 75 -9.64 6.52 12.23
C ALA A 75 -10.48 5.72 11.21
N GLN A 76 -10.62 6.19 9.96
CA GLN A 76 -11.35 5.46 8.92
C GLN A 76 -10.58 4.21 8.48
N LYS A 77 -11.26 3.06 8.39
CA LYS A 77 -10.64 1.76 8.06
C LYS A 77 -9.90 1.76 6.71
N GLU A 78 -10.35 2.57 5.76
CA GLU A 78 -9.79 2.69 4.42
C GLU A 78 -8.39 3.30 4.42
N VAL A 79 -8.09 4.12 5.43
CA VAL A 79 -6.84 4.88 5.61
C VAL A 79 -6.20 4.68 6.98
N ARG A 80 -6.55 3.57 7.62
CA ARG A 80 -5.90 3.02 8.80
C ARG A 80 -4.78 2.06 8.36
N CYS A 81 -3.63 2.13 9.01
CA CYS A 81 -2.62 1.09 8.87
C CYS A 81 -3.15 -0.25 9.40
N ASP A 82 -2.73 -1.34 8.78
CA ASP A 82 -3.17 -2.68 9.11
C ASP A 82 -2.60 -3.12 10.48
N GLY A 83 -3.15 -4.18 11.06
CA GLY A 83 -2.99 -4.55 12.48
C GLY A 83 -1.58 -4.40 13.07
N GLY A 84 -1.42 -3.43 13.98
CA GLY A 84 -0.17 -3.16 14.69
C GLY A 84 0.87 -2.38 13.89
N ASP A 85 0.62 -2.13 12.60
CA ASP A 85 1.47 -1.32 11.75
C ASP A 85 1.34 0.17 12.10
N ILE A 86 2.37 0.92 11.75
CA ILE A 86 2.50 2.32 12.12
C ILE A 86 2.41 3.23 10.90
N ALA A 87 1.82 4.41 11.08
CA ALA A 87 1.90 5.47 10.10
C ALA A 87 3.32 6.07 10.12
N VAL A 88 3.92 6.19 8.94
CA VAL A 88 5.18 6.93 8.72
C VAL A 88 4.93 8.29 8.11
N ARG A 89 3.83 8.45 7.37
CA ARG A 89 3.42 9.73 6.80
C ARG A 89 1.91 9.81 6.62
N MET A 90 1.34 10.97 6.93
CA MET A 90 -0.07 11.27 6.73
C MET A 90 -0.23 12.59 5.98
N MET A 91 -1.05 12.59 4.94
CA MET A 91 -1.35 13.76 4.11
C MET A 91 -2.87 13.81 3.87
N TRP A 92 -3.45 15.01 3.85
CA TRP A 92 -4.89 15.18 3.68
C TRP A 92 -5.25 16.49 2.98
N THR A 93 -6.37 16.50 2.27
CA THR A 93 -6.99 17.73 1.74
C THR A 93 -8.48 17.53 1.50
N GLY A 94 -9.31 18.41 2.06
CA GLY A 94 -10.76 18.19 2.11
C GLY A 94 -11.09 16.84 2.75
N GLU A 95 -11.69 15.94 1.97
CA GLU A 95 -12.00 14.55 2.36
C GLU A 95 -10.95 13.53 1.90
N ASN A 96 -9.97 13.93 1.08
CA ASN A 96 -8.91 13.03 0.63
C ASN A 96 -7.93 12.76 1.76
N ARG A 97 -7.54 11.51 1.91
CA ARG A 97 -6.67 11.00 2.98
C ARG A 97 -5.64 10.07 2.37
N PHE A 98 -4.38 10.24 2.73
CA PHE A 98 -3.28 9.41 2.25
C PHE A 98 -2.37 9.07 3.44
N VAL A 99 -2.10 7.78 3.62
CA VAL A 99 -1.22 7.29 4.68
C VAL A 99 -0.20 6.34 4.08
N ALA A 100 1.07 6.67 4.27
CA ALA A 100 2.13 5.70 4.14
C ALA A 100 2.29 5.00 5.50
N CYS A 101 2.15 3.68 5.47
CA CYS A 101 2.31 2.80 6.62
C CYS A 101 3.63 2.05 6.51
N ARG A 102 4.16 1.57 7.64
CA ARG A 102 5.29 0.66 7.71
C ARG A 102 4.90 -0.53 8.57
N ASN A 103 5.03 -1.74 8.03
CA ASN A 103 4.69 -2.94 8.76
C ASN A 103 5.80 -3.36 9.74
N LEU A 104 5.52 -4.38 10.54
CA LEU A 104 6.47 -4.94 11.52
C LEU A 104 7.78 -5.45 10.89
N LYS A 105 7.79 -5.74 9.58
CA LYS A 105 8.99 -6.13 8.82
C LYS A 105 9.74 -4.93 8.22
N GLY A 106 9.30 -3.70 8.50
CA GLY A 106 9.88 -2.47 7.94
C GLY A 106 9.41 -2.15 6.51
N ILE A 107 8.53 -2.96 5.92
CA ILE A 107 8.07 -2.76 4.54
C ILE A 107 6.99 -1.69 4.53
N ARG A 108 7.15 -0.70 3.64
CA ARG A 108 6.20 0.39 3.48
C ARG A 108 5.08 0.02 2.51
N TYR A 109 3.89 0.57 2.75
CA TYR A 109 2.75 0.48 1.85
C TYR A 109 1.85 1.71 2.00
N LEU A 110 1.00 1.92 1.01
CA LEU A 110 0.04 3.03 0.98
C LEU A 110 -1.36 2.53 1.33
N LYS A 111 -2.09 3.32 2.12
CA LYS A 111 -3.55 3.30 2.26
C LYS A 111 -4.08 4.68 1.88
N ALA A 112 -5.01 4.75 0.94
CA ALA A 112 -5.56 6.02 0.46
C ALA A 112 -7.09 5.97 0.37
N TRP A 113 -7.73 7.09 0.69
CA TRP A 113 -9.15 7.35 0.48
C TRP A 113 -9.24 8.63 -0.34
N THR A 114 -9.54 8.49 -1.63
CA THR A 114 -9.43 9.59 -2.61
C THR A 114 -10.47 9.44 -3.70
N ARG A 115 -10.69 10.49 -4.50
CA ARG A 115 -11.59 10.40 -5.65
C ARG A 115 -11.02 9.49 -6.73
N ALA A 116 -11.90 8.67 -7.32
CA ALA A 116 -11.57 7.78 -8.42
C ALA A 116 -10.98 8.51 -9.64
N GLN A 117 -10.38 7.74 -10.56
CA GLN A 117 -9.86 8.24 -11.83
C GLN A 117 -10.88 9.13 -12.54
N PRO A 118 -10.47 10.31 -13.05
CA PRO A 118 -11.34 11.12 -13.90
C PRO A 118 -11.82 10.33 -15.12
N SER A 119 -13.12 10.25 -15.33
CA SER A 119 -13.72 9.77 -16.58
C SER A 119 -13.67 10.85 -17.67
N SER A 120 -13.84 10.44 -18.92
CA SER A 120 -13.95 11.37 -20.06
C SER A 120 -15.24 12.19 -20.05
N THR A 121 -16.26 11.73 -19.33
CA THR A 121 -17.47 12.48 -19.02
C THR A 121 -17.16 13.46 -17.90
N SER A 122 -17.64 14.70 -18.02
CA SER A 122 -17.38 15.82 -17.10
C SER A 122 -18.01 15.66 -15.71
N ASP A 123 -18.12 14.44 -15.20
CA ASP A 123 -18.72 14.16 -13.91
C ASP A 123 -17.82 14.67 -12.79
N THR A 124 -18.28 15.76 -12.17
CA THR A 124 -17.59 16.41 -11.05
C THR A 124 -17.81 15.66 -9.73
N ARG A 125 -18.78 14.73 -9.66
CA ARG A 125 -19.08 13.92 -8.48
C ARG A 125 -18.50 12.52 -8.58
N ARG A 126 -17.18 12.47 -8.71
CA ARG A 126 -16.43 11.21 -8.65
C ARG A 126 -16.58 10.56 -7.27
N PRO A 127 -16.85 9.24 -7.20
CA PRO A 127 -16.91 8.53 -5.93
C PRO A 127 -15.55 8.51 -5.26
N PHE A 128 -15.56 8.41 -3.94
CA PHE A 128 -14.36 8.08 -3.19
C PHE A 128 -14.11 6.58 -3.24
N VAL A 129 -12.83 6.22 -3.35
CA VAL A 129 -12.36 4.85 -3.43
C VAL A 129 -11.22 4.65 -2.44
N ALA A 130 -11.21 3.47 -1.84
CA ALA A 130 -10.10 2.99 -1.03
C ALA A 130 -9.07 2.35 -1.95
N MET A 131 -7.81 2.76 -1.82
CA MET A 131 -6.70 2.22 -2.63
C MET A 131 -5.57 1.76 -1.72
N ARG A 132 -4.95 0.64 -2.10
CA ARG A 132 -3.73 0.13 -1.48
C ARG A 132 -2.62 0.12 -2.51
N GLY A 133 -1.46 0.64 -2.12
CA GLY A 133 -0.26 0.63 -2.96
C GLY A 133 0.91 -0.07 -2.29
N GLU A 134 1.71 -0.75 -3.09
CA GLU A 134 3.01 -1.29 -2.67
C GLU A 134 4.07 -0.20 -2.83
N PHE A 135 5.03 -0.17 -1.92
CA PHE A 135 6.13 0.79 -2.00
C PHE A 135 7.01 0.48 -3.22
N PHE A 136 7.34 1.54 -3.96
CA PHE A 136 8.18 1.45 -5.15
C PHE A 136 9.58 2.02 -4.88
N THR A 137 9.67 3.28 -4.44
CA THR A 137 10.95 3.92 -4.14
C THR A 137 10.76 5.18 -3.29
N ASP A 138 11.84 5.62 -2.64
CA ASP A 138 11.96 7.00 -2.18
C ASP A 138 12.69 7.84 -3.23
N THR A 139 12.41 9.13 -3.21
CA THR A 139 13.22 10.18 -3.83
C THR A 139 13.60 11.19 -2.74
N PRO A 140 14.54 12.14 -3.01
CA PRO A 140 14.88 13.17 -2.03
C PRO A 140 13.68 13.97 -1.51
N ASN A 141 12.58 14.01 -2.27
CA ASN A 141 11.42 14.84 -1.94
C ASN A 141 10.12 14.05 -1.80
N SER A 142 10.10 12.74 -2.04
CA SER A 142 8.84 12.00 -2.08
C SER A 142 8.96 10.50 -1.83
N MET A 143 7.85 9.89 -1.48
CA MET A 143 7.71 8.43 -1.42
C MET A 143 6.73 7.98 -2.49
N GLN A 144 7.12 6.98 -3.28
CA GLN A 144 6.34 6.50 -4.42
C GLN A 144 5.77 5.11 -4.18
N PHE A 145 4.53 4.90 -4.60
CA PHE A 145 3.80 3.66 -4.44
C PHE A 145 3.07 3.31 -5.74
N THR A 146 2.86 2.01 -5.98
CA THR A 146 2.08 1.52 -7.12
C THR A 146 0.97 0.61 -6.63
N THR A 147 -0.25 0.85 -7.08
CA THR A 147 -1.43 0.02 -6.77
C THR A 147 -1.53 -1.16 -7.72
N SER A 148 -2.32 -2.17 -7.37
CA SER A 148 -2.48 -3.39 -8.18
C SER A 148 -3.12 -3.14 -9.55
N ASP A 149 -3.95 -2.10 -9.68
CA ASP A 149 -4.52 -1.63 -10.95
C ASP A 149 -3.57 -0.70 -11.73
N GLY A 150 -2.35 -0.49 -11.22
CA GLY A 150 -1.28 0.24 -11.91
C GLY A 150 -1.31 1.76 -11.73
N ALA A 151 -2.14 2.30 -10.84
CA ALA A 151 -2.05 3.70 -10.45
C ALA A 151 -0.76 3.94 -9.64
N LYS A 152 -0.08 5.04 -9.93
CA LYS A 152 1.15 5.44 -9.22
C LYS A 152 0.86 6.63 -8.33
N PHE A 153 1.24 6.53 -7.08
CA PHE A 153 1.13 7.59 -6.09
C PHE A 153 2.50 8.14 -5.78
N ASP A 154 2.60 9.46 -5.76
CA ASP A 154 3.80 10.19 -5.39
C ASP A 154 3.44 11.13 -4.23
N LEU A 155 3.87 10.77 -3.01
CA LEU A 155 3.67 11.57 -1.79
C LEU A 155 4.84 12.53 -1.61
N GLY A 156 4.76 13.69 -2.26
CA GLY A 156 5.70 14.79 -2.14
C GLY A 156 5.57 15.56 -0.82
N PRO A 157 6.33 16.64 -0.58
CA PRO A 157 6.35 17.36 0.71
C PRO A 157 4.99 17.95 1.10
N THR A 158 4.29 18.53 0.11
CA THR A 158 3.02 19.24 0.30
C THR A 158 1.95 18.90 -0.73
N ILE A 159 2.27 17.99 -1.65
CA ILE A 159 1.41 17.59 -2.77
C ILE A 159 1.42 16.07 -2.87
N VAL A 160 0.25 15.47 -3.06
CA VAL A 160 0.12 14.08 -3.52
C VAL A 160 -0.26 14.10 -4.99
N THR A 161 0.50 13.40 -5.82
CA THR A 161 0.18 13.20 -7.24
C THR A 161 -0.20 11.75 -7.47
N ILE A 162 -1.31 11.53 -8.19
CA ILE A 162 -1.76 10.23 -8.64
C ILE A 162 -1.67 10.21 -10.16
N GLN A 163 -0.84 9.33 -10.69
CA GLN A 163 -0.81 9.01 -12.11
C GLN A 163 -1.68 7.76 -12.33
N TRP A 164 -2.79 7.91 -13.05
CA TRP A 164 -3.72 6.83 -13.30
C TRP A 164 -3.25 5.91 -14.43
N PRO A 165 -3.64 4.61 -14.41
CA PRO A 165 -3.35 3.70 -15.50
C PRO A 165 -3.95 4.23 -16.81
N LYS A 166 -3.25 3.99 -17.92
CA LYS A 166 -3.77 4.36 -19.24
C LYS A 166 -4.98 3.48 -19.55
N ALA A 167 -6.07 4.11 -19.98
CA ALA A 167 -7.18 3.37 -20.58
C ALA A 167 -6.69 2.59 -21.80
N ASN A 168 -7.25 1.41 -22.03
CA ASN A 168 -6.87 0.57 -23.17
C ASN A 168 -7.02 1.34 -24.49
N GLY A 169 -5.98 1.31 -25.33
CA GLY A 169 -5.92 2.06 -26.59
C GLY A 169 -5.63 3.57 -26.45
N SER A 170 -5.57 4.13 -25.23
CA SER A 170 -5.22 5.53 -25.01
C SER A 170 -3.70 5.74 -24.98
N ARG A 171 -3.23 6.80 -25.65
CA ARG A 171 -1.84 7.27 -25.51
C ARG A 171 -1.66 8.22 -24.33
N LYS A 172 -2.74 8.82 -23.83
CA LYS A 172 -2.73 9.86 -22.81
C LYS A 172 -2.65 9.26 -21.41
N THR A 173 -1.77 9.81 -20.60
CA THR A 173 -1.72 9.61 -19.15
C THR A 173 -2.59 10.66 -18.48
N ILE A 174 -3.39 10.26 -17.48
CA ILE A 174 -4.16 11.19 -16.65
C ILE A 174 -3.48 11.27 -15.29
N SER A 175 -3.27 12.49 -14.82
CA SER A 175 -2.75 12.74 -13.48
C SER A 175 -3.73 13.60 -12.67
N THR A 176 -3.78 13.37 -11.37
CA THR A 176 -4.52 14.19 -10.41
C THR A 176 -3.59 14.60 -9.29
N SER A 177 -3.59 15.88 -8.92
CA SER A 177 -2.74 16.39 -7.85
C SER A 177 -3.58 17.03 -6.75
N TYR A 178 -3.18 16.80 -5.51
CA TYR A 178 -3.85 17.24 -4.30
C TYR A 178 -2.86 18.03 -3.45
N THR A 179 -3.13 19.32 -3.22
CA THR A 179 -2.32 20.11 -2.29
C THR A 179 -2.80 19.83 -0.86
N THR A 180 -1.91 19.30 -0.03
CA THR A 180 -2.24 18.79 1.32
C THR A 180 -1.63 19.60 2.47
N GLY A 181 -0.80 20.60 2.17
CA GLY A 181 0.05 21.25 3.18
C GLY A 181 1.15 20.31 3.68
N ALA A 182 1.86 20.70 4.74
CA ALA A 182 3.09 20.02 5.21
C ALA A 182 2.88 18.56 5.69
N GLY A 183 1.64 18.16 5.96
CA GLY A 183 1.31 16.82 6.46
C GLY A 183 1.88 16.52 7.85
N TRP A 184 1.93 15.24 8.19
CA TRP A 184 2.61 14.70 9.36
C TRP A 184 3.57 13.59 8.92
N THR A 185 4.76 13.54 9.51
CA THR A 185 5.79 12.54 9.20
C THR A 185 6.47 12.06 10.48
N ARG A 186 6.74 10.76 10.56
CA ARG A 186 7.56 10.13 11.60
C ARG A 186 9.04 10.25 11.22
N LEU A 187 9.90 10.59 12.19
CA LEU A 187 11.34 10.87 11.97
C LEU A 187 12.26 9.74 12.46
N ASP A 188 11.73 8.51 12.56
CA ASP A 188 12.43 7.34 13.09
C ASP A 188 13.17 6.50 12.04
#